data_AF-A0A2L0VNZ4-F1
#
_entry.id   AF-A0A2L0VNZ4-F1
#
_cell.length_a   1.000
_cell.length_b   1.000
_cell.length_c   1.000
_cell.angle_alpha   90.00
_cell.angle_beta   90.00
_cell.angle_gamma   90.00
#
_symmetry.space_group_name_H-M   'P 1'
#
loop_
_entity.id
_entity.type
_entity.pdbx_description
1 polymer ?
#
loop_
_entity_poly.entity_id
_entity_poly.type
_entity_poly.pdbx_seq_one_letter_code
_entity_poly.pdbx_strand_id
1 'polypeptide(L)'
;MEIDLVRAVELAFATILLAIFAFRIAVGTEQRLILLGLLGGFLVYSGIGTTYTDVPPYLMVSYFVGSLAMMAGFALGKTVFARMGEIVGTKSVSLFDRIGTRVFAYSFIAAIIVIKLINLVYPEFKLDQFVRPPAPDITNWFNARFEIDETVFEKIIRYFEILITPFFYVALYFFRRNLFLLVTVIFVIRYMEYIDVAYIARGTVVSDLLIISLITWQERKEWRPFLMIGALISLPMILYLLGQYSVARMGGYYQGSGVFDGALNVLREETSFLSQGGTLVIESGQHVNMPSYLTWIATLPIPDFLRQGLPVALVNYEISTLVIGRQPGDPGFYVSLTGLLAESYYLFGPIFFWVHGLFCGFLAAMFARICERVPYYRILSIYVAVIFLHNLNRGGIASVMPGLTNGFLAFYLFLFIIPSIWWRQKPASTSDTWVSKQ
;
A
#
# COMPACT_ATOMS: atom_id res chain seq x y z
N MET A 1 16.51 -22.86 4.00
CA MET A 1 16.36 -21.81 5.03
C MET A 1 15.73 -22.46 6.24
N GLU A 2 16.53 -22.65 7.28
CA GLU A 2 16.08 -23.21 8.56
C GLU A 2 15.83 -22.07 9.54
N ILE A 3 14.79 -22.18 10.37
CA ILE A 3 14.47 -21.20 11.40
C ILE A 3 15.20 -21.59 12.69
N ASP A 4 15.96 -20.66 13.25
CA ASP A 4 16.52 -20.76 14.59
C ASP A 4 15.39 -20.59 15.62
N LEU A 5 15.09 -21.67 16.34
CA LEU A 5 14.00 -21.72 17.30
C LEU A 5 14.17 -20.70 18.45
N VAL A 6 15.40 -20.45 18.91
CA VAL A 6 15.65 -19.50 19.99
C VAL A 6 15.31 -18.10 19.53
N ARG A 7 15.79 -17.70 18.35
CA ARG A 7 15.47 -16.39 17.75
C ARG A 7 13.98 -16.23 17.47
N ALA A 8 13.30 -17.30 17.05
CA ALA A 8 11.85 -17.27 16.85
C ALA A 8 11.08 -17.00 18.14
N VAL A 9 11.50 -17.60 19.27
CA VAL A 9 10.92 -17.35 20.60
C VAL A 9 11.21 -15.91 21.04
N GLU A 10 12.42 -15.41 20.85
CA GLU A 10 12.80 -14.03 21.16
C GLU A 10 11.98 -13.02 20.35
N LEU A 11 11.83 -13.25 19.04
CA LEU A 11 10.99 -12.43 18.17
C LEU A 11 9.53 -12.43 18.61
N ALA A 12 8.98 -13.59 19.01
CA ALA A 12 7.60 -13.69 19.48
C ALA A 12 7.40 -12.85 20.76
N PHE A 13 8.31 -12.95 21.73
CA PHE A 13 8.25 -12.14 22.95
C PHE A 13 8.38 -10.63 22.65
N ALA A 14 9.35 -10.26 21.82
CA ALA A 14 9.54 -8.87 21.39
C ALA A 14 8.27 -8.34 20.70
N THR A 15 7.65 -9.12 19.82
CA THR A 15 6.42 -8.75 19.11
C THR A 15 5.26 -8.48 20.07
N ILE A 16 5.08 -9.32 21.10
CA ILE A 16 4.04 -9.10 22.12
C ILE A 16 4.28 -7.77 22.86
N LEU A 17 5.53 -7.50 23.27
CA LEU A 17 5.87 -6.25 23.93
C LEU A 17 5.65 -5.03 23.03
N LEU A 18 6.12 -5.09 21.78
CA LEU A 18 5.91 -4.04 20.78
C LEU A 18 4.42 -3.80 20.53
N ALA A 19 3.61 -4.86 20.45
CA ALA A 19 2.16 -4.74 20.30
C ALA A 19 1.52 -4.02 21.49
N ILE A 20 1.87 -4.40 22.74
CA ILE A 20 1.36 -3.73 23.94
C ILE A 20 1.68 -2.23 23.89
N PHE A 21 2.91 -1.86 23.53
CA PHE A 21 3.32 -0.46 23.43
C PHE A 21 2.60 0.28 22.29
N ALA A 22 2.48 -0.34 21.12
CA ALA A 22 1.75 0.19 19.97
C ALA A 22 0.28 0.47 20.31
N PHE A 23 -0.39 -0.43 21.04
CA PHE A 23 -1.78 -0.24 21.50
C PHE A 23 -1.94 0.89 22.51
N ARG A 24 -0.93 1.18 23.32
CA ARG A 24 -0.93 2.34 24.23
C ARG A 24 -0.71 3.65 23.48
N ILE A 25 0.15 3.63 22.46
CA ILE A 25 0.39 4.77 21.58
C ILE A 25 -0.89 5.08 20.77
N ALA A 26 -1.45 4.10 20.07
CA ALA A 26 -2.59 4.31 19.19
C ALA A 26 -3.93 4.22 19.96
N VAL A 27 -4.61 5.36 20.09
CA VAL A 27 -5.85 5.44 20.91
C VAL A 27 -7.10 5.07 20.09
N GLY A 28 -7.19 5.55 18.84
CA GLY A 28 -8.35 5.33 17.97
C GLY A 28 -8.23 4.08 17.08
N THR A 29 -9.36 3.61 16.55
CA THR A 29 -9.41 2.45 15.65
C THR A 29 -8.54 2.65 14.42
N GLU A 30 -8.61 3.81 13.76
CA GLU A 30 -7.83 4.08 12.54
C GLU A 30 -6.34 4.21 12.84
N GLN A 31 -5.97 4.83 13.97
CA GLN A 31 -4.58 4.87 14.43
C GLN A 31 -4.03 3.48 14.67
N ARG A 32 -4.81 2.62 15.36
CA ARG A 32 -4.40 1.24 15.66
C ARG A 32 -4.26 0.44 14.38
N LEU A 33 -5.22 0.55 13.46
CA LEU A 33 -5.20 -0.15 12.19
C LEU A 33 -3.95 0.18 11.38
N ILE A 34 -3.65 1.47 11.20
CA ILE A 34 -2.49 1.90 10.40
C ILE A 34 -1.17 1.53 11.09
N LEU A 35 -1.05 1.74 12.42
CA LEU A 35 0.17 1.39 13.15
C LEU A 35 0.41 -0.13 13.18
N LEU A 36 -0.65 -0.93 13.38
CA LEU A 36 -0.56 -2.39 13.30
C LEU A 36 -0.29 -2.87 11.88
N GLY A 37 -0.80 -2.17 10.85
CA GLY A 37 -0.43 -2.41 9.46
C GLY A 37 1.07 -2.24 9.27
N LEU A 38 1.62 -1.07 9.65
CA LEU A 38 3.05 -0.78 9.56
C LEU A 38 3.92 -1.82 10.31
N LEU A 39 3.64 -2.05 11.59
CA LEU A 39 4.45 -2.97 12.42
C LEU A 39 4.24 -4.44 12.06
N GLY A 40 3.01 -4.83 11.73
CA GLY A 40 2.68 -6.19 11.30
C GLY A 40 3.34 -6.54 9.97
N GLY A 41 3.40 -5.58 9.05
CA GLY A 41 4.15 -5.75 7.80
C GLY A 41 5.63 -5.88 8.07
N PHE A 42 6.19 -5.02 8.95
CA PHE A 42 7.61 -5.05 9.27
C PHE A 42 8.01 -6.37 9.95
N LEU A 43 7.14 -6.92 10.79
CA LEU A 43 7.28 -8.25 11.36
C LEU A 43 7.32 -9.33 10.27
N VAL A 44 6.35 -9.36 9.37
CA VAL A 44 6.26 -10.42 8.35
C VAL A 44 7.43 -10.35 7.36
N TYR A 45 7.69 -9.16 6.80
CA TYR A 45 8.62 -8.98 5.69
C TYR A 45 10.08 -8.74 6.12
N SER A 46 10.33 -8.48 7.39
CA SER A 46 11.70 -8.28 7.91
C SER A 46 11.96 -9.03 9.20
N GLY A 47 11.05 -8.97 10.18
CA GLY A 47 11.21 -9.60 11.50
C GLY A 47 11.35 -11.13 11.43
N ILE A 48 10.44 -11.83 10.75
CA ILE A 48 10.53 -13.30 10.60
C ILE A 48 11.84 -13.69 9.90
N GLY A 49 12.27 -12.89 8.92
CA GLY A 49 13.54 -13.08 8.23
C GLY A 49 14.76 -13.10 9.16
N THR A 50 14.75 -12.37 10.29
CA THR A 50 15.89 -12.37 11.24
C THR A 50 16.03 -13.69 12.01
N THR A 51 15.04 -14.56 11.94
CA THR A 51 15.05 -15.88 12.60
C THR A 51 15.74 -16.95 11.76
N TYR A 52 16.04 -16.69 10.49
CA TYR A 52 16.75 -17.67 9.66
C TYR A 52 18.21 -17.83 10.08
N THR A 53 18.72 -19.06 10.03
CA THR A 53 20.06 -19.42 10.51
C THR A 53 21.19 -18.78 9.70
N ASP A 54 20.94 -18.48 8.43
CA ASP A 54 21.85 -17.79 7.51
C ASP A 54 21.81 -16.25 7.64
N VAL A 55 20.90 -15.70 8.44
CA VAL A 55 20.82 -14.26 8.68
C VAL A 55 21.64 -13.88 9.92
N PRO A 56 22.50 -12.86 9.86
CA PRO A 56 23.28 -12.42 11.02
C PRO A 56 22.42 -12.03 12.23
N PRO A 57 22.72 -12.52 13.44
CA PRO A 57 21.86 -12.32 14.62
C PRO A 57 21.70 -10.84 15.04
N TYR A 58 22.64 -9.96 14.72
CA TYR A 58 22.53 -8.53 15.03
C TYR A 58 21.35 -7.85 14.31
N LEU A 59 20.87 -8.42 13.21
CA LEU A 59 19.71 -7.90 12.49
C LEU A 59 18.40 -8.05 13.27
N MET A 60 18.32 -8.99 14.22
CA MET A 60 17.18 -9.08 15.13
C MET A 60 17.11 -7.86 16.06
N VAL A 61 18.26 -7.43 16.59
CA VAL A 61 18.36 -6.18 17.38
C VAL A 61 17.99 -4.99 16.51
N SER A 62 18.44 -4.98 15.25
CA SER A 62 18.12 -3.91 14.30
C SER A 62 16.62 -3.83 14.00
N TYR A 63 15.95 -4.96 13.82
CA TYR A 63 14.50 -5.04 13.68
C TYR A 63 13.79 -4.46 14.92
N PHE A 64 14.25 -4.81 16.13
CA PHE A 64 13.65 -4.28 17.36
C PHE A 64 13.82 -2.76 17.48
N VAL A 65 15.04 -2.25 17.25
CA VAL A 65 15.33 -0.81 17.24
C VAL A 65 14.51 -0.08 16.18
N GLY A 66 14.42 -0.64 14.96
CA GLY A 66 13.60 -0.10 13.88
C GLY A 66 12.12 -0.02 14.25
N SER A 67 11.58 -1.06 14.91
CA SER A 67 10.19 -1.09 15.38
C SER A 67 9.92 -0.03 16.46
N LEU A 68 10.82 0.13 17.42
CA LEU A 68 10.75 1.19 18.43
C LEU A 68 10.80 2.58 17.78
N ALA A 69 11.69 2.77 16.79
CA ALA A 69 11.78 4.01 16.03
C ALA A 69 10.48 4.30 15.26
N MET A 70 9.87 3.32 14.59
CA MET A 70 8.56 3.50 13.95
C MET A 70 7.48 3.94 14.95
N MET A 71 7.43 3.33 16.13
CA MET A 71 6.47 3.73 17.17
C MET A 71 6.75 5.13 17.72
N ALA A 72 8.02 5.48 17.92
CA ALA A 72 8.41 6.83 18.34
C ALA A 72 8.05 7.88 17.29
N GLY A 73 8.32 7.59 16.01
CA GLY A 73 7.94 8.43 14.88
C GLY A 73 6.44 8.62 14.78
N PHE A 74 5.67 7.55 14.98
CA PHE A 74 4.21 7.60 15.02
C PHE A 74 3.69 8.43 16.20
N ALA A 75 4.28 8.26 17.38
CA ALA A 75 3.95 9.05 18.57
C ALA A 75 4.23 10.54 18.37
N LEU A 76 5.37 10.89 17.76
CA LEU A 76 5.71 12.27 17.41
C LEU A 76 4.75 12.84 16.36
N GLY A 77 4.55 12.10 15.27
CA GLY A 77 3.72 12.51 14.15
C GLY A 77 2.28 12.78 14.56
N LYS A 78 1.70 11.97 15.47
CA LYS A 78 0.33 12.22 15.92
C LYS A 78 0.20 13.56 16.64
N THR A 79 1.26 14.00 17.33
CA THR A 79 1.26 15.26 18.08
C THR A 79 1.40 16.42 17.10
N VAL A 80 2.36 16.33 16.17
CA VAL A 80 2.58 17.33 15.13
C VAL A 80 1.34 17.53 14.25
N PHE A 81 0.69 16.44 13.84
CA PHE A 81 -0.46 16.46 12.94
C PHE A 81 -1.83 16.52 13.64
N ALA A 82 -1.88 16.73 14.96
CA ALA A 82 -3.14 16.77 15.71
C ALA A 82 -4.12 17.83 15.15
N ARG A 83 -3.61 19.04 14.89
CA ARG A 83 -4.38 20.17 14.33
C ARG A 83 -4.82 19.91 12.89
N MET A 84 -3.98 19.25 12.10
CA MET A 84 -4.33 18.88 10.72
C MET A 84 -5.56 17.97 10.70
N GLY A 85 -5.62 16.97 11.58
CA GLY A 85 -6.79 16.11 11.72
C GLY A 85 -8.06 16.86 12.14
N GLU A 86 -7.95 17.94 12.94
CA GLU A 86 -9.12 18.75 13.35
C GLU A 86 -9.67 19.54 12.18
N ILE A 87 -8.78 20.20 11.44
CA ILE A 87 -9.12 20.98 10.25
C ILE A 87 -9.75 20.07 9.19
N VAL A 88 -9.15 18.90 8.93
CA VAL A 88 -9.68 17.93 7.97
C VAL A 88 -11.03 17.38 8.44
N GLY A 89 -11.16 17.03 9.73
CA GLY A 89 -12.39 16.53 10.33
C GLY A 89 -13.55 17.50 10.15
N THR A 90 -13.39 18.73 10.62
CA THR A 90 -14.41 19.78 10.56
C THR A 90 -14.81 20.11 9.12
N LYS A 91 -13.83 20.34 8.24
CA LYS A 91 -14.08 20.70 6.84
C LYS A 91 -14.72 19.57 6.06
N SER A 92 -14.17 18.36 6.13
CA SER A 92 -14.64 17.24 5.30
C SER A 92 -16.03 16.78 5.72
N VAL A 93 -16.31 16.67 7.03
CA VAL A 93 -17.66 16.29 7.50
C VAL A 93 -18.69 17.29 7.00
N SER A 94 -18.44 18.60 7.18
CA SER A 94 -19.35 19.64 6.71
C SER A 94 -19.59 19.62 5.18
N LEU A 95 -18.58 19.21 4.41
CA LEU A 95 -18.69 19.07 2.96
C LEU A 95 -19.55 17.85 2.60
N PHE A 96 -19.28 16.70 3.22
CA PHE A 96 -20.03 15.47 2.97
C PHE A 96 -21.51 15.57 3.37
N ASP A 97 -21.82 16.39 4.37
CA ASP A 97 -23.21 16.67 4.77
C ASP A 97 -23.96 17.55 3.75
N ARG A 98 -23.23 18.33 2.94
CA ARG A 98 -23.81 19.21 1.90
C ARG A 98 -23.91 18.55 0.53
N ILE A 99 -22.98 17.66 0.19
CA ILE A 99 -22.99 16.98 -1.10
C ILE A 99 -23.93 15.77 -1.08
N GLY A 100 -24.55 15.47 -2.22
CA GLY A 100 -25.30 14.23 -2.39
C GLY A 100 -24.35 13.02 -2.31
N THR A 101 -24.19 12.44 -1.13
CA THR A 101 -23.24 11.35 -0.84
C THR A 101 -23.34 10.16 -1.81
N ARG A 102 -24.55 9.80 -2.23
CA ARG A 102 -24.78 8.77 -3.26
C ARG A 102 -24.26 9.20 -4.63
N VAL A 103 -24.56 10.44 -5.05
CA VAL A 103 -24.10 10.99 -6.32
C VAL A 103 -22.57 11.04 -6.34
N PHE A 104 -21.95 11.50 -5.25
CA PHE A 104 -20.49 11.44 -5.08
C PHE A 104 -19.97 10.02 -5.29
N ALA A 105 -20.51 9.04 -4.56
CA ALA A 105 -20.02 7.66 -4.61
C ALA A 105 -20.15 7.04 -6.01
N TYR A 106 -21.31 7.17 -6.64
CA TYR A 106 -21.54 6.65 -7.99
C TYR A 106 -20.69 7.38 -9.03
N SER A 107 -20.47 8.69 -8.91
CA SER A 107 -19.67 9.46 -9.86
C SER A 107 -18.21 9.01 -9.87
N PHE A 108 -17.61 8.79 -8.70
CA PHE A 108 -16.23 8.33 -8.61
C PHE A 108 -16.05 6.87 -9.05
N ILE A 109 -17.03 5.99 -8.77
CA ILE A 109 -17.03 4.62 -9.29
C ILE A 109 -17.23 4.61 -10.81
N ALA A 110 -18.16 5.40 -11.34
CA ALA A 110 -18.36 5.52 -12.77
C ALA A 110 -17.10 6.06 -13.46
N ALA A 111 -16.47 7.09 -12.89
CA ALA A 111 -15.24 7.67 -13.43
C ALA A 111 -14.10 6.65 -13.51
N ILE A 112 -13.86 5.83 -12.48
CA ILE A 112 -12.81 4.80 -12.53
C ILE A 112 -13.15 3.71 -13.56
N ILE A 113 -14.42 3.28 -13.65
CA ILE A 113 -14.85 2.31 -14.68
C ILE A 113 -14.66 2.89 -16.08
N VAL A 114 -15.01 4.15 -16.30
CA VAL A 114 -14.81 4.83 -17.60
C VAL A 114 -13.33 4.92 -17.94
N ILE A 115 -12.46 5.28 -16.99
CA ILE A 115 -11.00 5.29 -17.20
C ILE A 115 -10.51 3.89 -17.61
N LYS A 116 -10.95 2.84 -16.91
CA LYS A 116 -10.59 1.46 -17.26
C LYS A 116 -11.13 1.05 -18.63
N LEU A 117 -12.34 1.46 -19.00
CA LEU A 117 -12.89 1.21 -20.34
C LEU A 117 -12.08 1.91 -21.42
N ILE A 118 -11.59 3.13 -21.17
CA ILE A 118 -10.75 3.86 -22.12
C ILE A 118 -9.46 3.07 -22.38
N ASN A 119 -8.78 2.55 -21.34
CA ASN A 119 -7.58 1.71 -21.51
C ASN A 119 -7.85 0.41 -22.29
N LEU A 120 -9.09 -0.10 -22.24
CA LEU A 120 -9.49 -1.29 -23.01
C LEU A 120 -9.91 -0.98 -24.45
N VAL A 121 -10.09 0.30 -24.80
CA VAL A 121 -10.42 0.73 -26.16
C VAL A 121 -9.20 1.31 -26.87
N TYR A 122 -8.27 1.91 -26.10
CA TYR A 122 -7.06 2.55 -26.58
C TYR A 122 -5.86 2.17 -25.69
N PRO A 123 -4.67 1.87 -26.24
CA PRO A 123 -4.26 2.02 -27.64
C PRO A 123 -4.78 0.92 -28.55
N GLU A 124 -5.08 -0.25 -27.99
CA GLU A 124 -5.58 -1.42 -28.69
C GLU A 124 -7.00 -1.74 -28.20
N PHE A 125 -7.86 -2.15 -29.12
CA PHE A 125 -9.22 -2.55 -28.78
C PHE A 125 -9.22 -3.96 -28.16
N LYS A 126 -9.49 -4.05 -26.86
CA LYS A 126 -9.49 -5.29 -26.05
C LYS A 126 -10.87 -5.64 -25.48
N LEU A 127 -11.96 -5.00 -25.92
CA LEU A 127 -13.30 -5.28 -25.37
C LEU A 127 -13.81 -6.70 -25.68
N ASP A 128 -13.32 -7.34 -26.73
CA ASP A 128 -13.63 -8.73 -27.05
C ASP A 128 -13.04 -9.72 -26.03
N GLN A 129 -11.93 -9.33 -25.37
CA GLN A 129 -11.26 -10.13 -24.36
C GLN A 129 -12.03 -10.25 -23.04
N PHE A 130 -13.12 -9.49 -22.85
CA PHE A 130 -14.05 -9.74 -21.72
C PHE A 130 -14.68 -11.13 -21.75
N VAL A 131 -14.87 -11.70 -22.94
CA VAL A 131 -15.45 -13.05 -23.08
C VAL A 131 -14.34 -14.10 -23.16
N ARG A 132 -13.17 -13.70 -23.66
CA ARG A 132 -12.01 -14.57 -23.89
C ARG A 132 -10.76 -13.91 -23.30
N PRO A 133 -10.63 -13.89 -21.97
CA PRO A 133 -9.50 -13.21 -21.34
C PRO A 133 -8.19 -13.88 -21.74
N PRO A 134 -7.11 -13.10 -21.90
CA PRO A 134 -5.80 -13.64 -22.23
C PRO A 134 -5.29 -14.55 -21.09
N ALA A 135 -4.36 -15.44 -21.42
CA ALA A 135 -3.61 -16.19 -20.42
C ALA A 135 -2.68 -15.24 -19.65
N PRO A 136 -2.43 -15.49 -18.34
CA PRO A 136 -1.58 -14.62 -17.55
C PRO A 136 -0.13 -14.70 -18.00
N ASP A 137 0.50 -13.56 -18.26
CA ASP A 137 1.89 -13.50 -18.75
C ASP A 137 2.68 -12.39 -18.03
N ILE A 138 3.49 -12.79 -17.04
CA ILE A 138 4.34 -11.85 -16.31
C ILE A 138 5.51 -11.33 -17.14
N THR A 139 6.01 -12.13 -18.08
CA THR A 139 7.22 -11.81 -18.85
C THR A 139 6.92 -10.68 -19.81
N ASN A 140 5.83 -10.79 -20.57
CA ASN A 140 5.38 -9.73 -21.46
C ASN A 140 5.04 -8.45 -20.68
N TRP A 141 4.31 -8.58 -19.56
CA TRP A 141 4.01 -7.43 -18.71
C TRP A 141 5.25 -6.73 -18.15
N PHE A 142 6.27 -7.49 -17.78
CA PHE A 142 7.50 -6.94 -17.22
C PHE A 142 8.37 -6.28 -18.30
N ASN A 143 8.53 -6.91 -19.46
CA ASN A 143 9.30 -6.37 -20.60
C ASN A 143 8.66 -5.10 -21.15
N ALA A 144 7.33 -5.04 -21.21
CA ALA A 144 6.58 -3.88 -21.64
C ALA A 144 6.94 -2.59 -20.86
N ARG A 145 7.43 -2.70 -19.62
CA ARG A 145 7.86 -1.54 -18.81
C ARG A 145 9.14 -0.88 -19.31
N PHE A 146 9.96 -1.59 -20.08
CA PHE A 146 11.23 -1.09 -20.60
C PHE A 146 11.17 -0.81 -22.10
N GLU A 147 10.26 -1.47 -22.82
CA GLU A 147 10.20 -1.43 -24.28
C GLU A 147 9.13 -0.48 -24.83
N ILE A 148 8.04 -0.24 -24.08
CA ILE A 148 6.90 0.54 -24.59
C ILE A 148 7.03 2.00 -24.17
N ASP A 149 7.32 2.85 -25.16
CA ASP A 149 7.16 4.29 -25.03
C ASP A 149 5.67 4.64 -25.03
N GLU A 150 5.10 4.73 -23.82
CA GLU A 150 3.73 5.21 -23.64
C GLU A 150 3.52 6.59 -24.26
N THR A 151 2.43 6.72 -25.01
CA THR A 151 1.95 7.98 -25.55
C THR A 151 1.60 8.95 -24.42
N VAL A 152 1.65 10.25 -24.72
CA VAL A 152 1.27 11.30 -23.76
C VAL A 152 -0.16 11.09 -23.24
N PHE A 153 -1.07 10.61 -24.10
CA PHE A 153 -2.45 10.34 -23.72
C PHE A 153 -2.56 9.21 -22.69
N GLU A 154 -1.86 8.09 -22.87
CA GLU A 154 -1.83 6.99 -21.89
C GLU A 154 -1.24 7.44 -20.55
N LYS A 155 -0.16 8.22 -20.59
CA LYS A 155 0.45 8.80 -19.38
C LYS A 155 -0.53 9.68 -18.62
N ILE A 156 -1.31 10.50 -19.33
CA ILE A 156 -2.36 11.35 -18.75
C ILE A 156 -3.46 10.49 -18.12
N ILE A 157 -3.98 9.48 -18.83
CA ILE A 157 -5.05 8.61 -18.31
C ILE A 157 -4.59 7.89 -17.05
N ARG A 158 -3.39 7.28 -17.09
CA ARG A 158 -2.81 6.60 -15.93
C ARG A 158 -2.62 7.56 -14.76
N TYR A 159 -2.17 8.79 -15.03
CA TYR A 159 -2.03 9.78 -13.97
C TYR A 159 -3.39 10.15 -13.35
N PHE A 160 -4.45 10.32 -14.15
CA PHE A 160 -5.81 10.52 -13.62
C PHE A 160 -6.30 9.34 -12.78
N GLU A 161 -6.00 8.11 -13.20
CA GLU A 161 -6.30 6.91 -12.42
C GLU A 161 -5.61 6.92 -11.04
N ILE A 162 -4.34 7.31 -11.01
CA ILE A 162 -3.56 7.46 -9.78
C ILE A 162 -4.20 8.53 -8.87
N LEU A 163 -4.58 9.68 -9.42
CA LEU A 163 -5.21 10.79 -8.66
C LEU A 163 -6.59 10.45 -8.10
N ILE A 164 -7.38 9.63 -8.80
CA ILE A 164 -8.74 9.28 -8.39
C ILE A 164 -8.78 8.18 -7.31
N THR A 165 -7.69 7.42 -7.16
CA THR A 165 -7.61 6.25 -6.28
C THR A 165 -8.03 6.53 -4.83
N PRO A 166 -7.58 7.60 -4.14
CA PRO A 166 -8.05 7.88 -2.78
C PRO A 166 -9.56 8.14 -2.72
N PHE A 167 -10.11 8.85 -3.71
CA PHE A 167 -11.55 9.14 -3.78
C PHE A 167 -12.37 7.88 -4.06
N PHE A 168 -11.85 6.94 -4.84
CA PHE A 168 -12.47 5.64 -5.04
C PHE A 168 -12.65 4.90 -3.70
N TYR A 169 -11.62 4.84 -2.85
CA TYR A 169 -11.76 4.22 -1.52
C TYR A 169 -12.70 4.99 -0.58
N VAL A 170 -12.77 6.33 -0.68
CA VAL A 170 -13.81 7.10 0.02
C VAL A 170 -15.21 6.79 -0.52
N ALA A 171 -15.37 6.63 -1.83
CA ALA A 171 -16.65 6.30 -2.46
C ALA A 171 -17.16 4.91 -2.02
N LEU A 172 -16.27 3.93 -1.89
CA LEU A 172 -16.61 2.59 -1.40
C LEU A 172 -17.25 2.61 -0.01
N TYR A 173 -16.95 3.61 0.84
CA TYR A 173 -17.54 3.73 2.17
C TYR A 173 -19.08 3.76 2.13
N PHE A 174 -19.67 4.33 1.08
CA PHE A 174 -21.11 4.42 0.94
C PHE A 174 -21.77 3.08 0.58
N PHE A 175 -20.98 2.10 0.15
CA PHE A 175 -21.41 0.73 -0.15
C PHE A 175 -21.06 -0.27 0.96
N ARG A 176 -20.41 0.15 2.04
CA ARG A 176 -19.90 -0.72 3.11
C ARG A 176 -20.93 -1.67 3.74
N ARG A 177 -22.22 -1.31 3.70
CA ARG A 177 -23.32 -2.16 4.19
C ARG A 177 -23.74 -3.24 3.19
N ASN A 178 -23.56 -2.98 1.90
CA ASN A 178 -23.83 -3.94 0.82
C ASN A 178 -22.51 -4.56 0.35
N LEU A 179 -22.04 -5.57 1.09
CA LEU A 179 -20.76 -6.23 0.80
C LEU A 179 -20.74 -6.87 -0.58
N PHE A 180 -21.86 -7.40 -1.07
CA PHE A 180 -21.93 -7.98 -2.41
C PHE A 180 -21.60 -6.94 -3.48
N LEU A 181 -22.22 -5.75 -3.40
CA LEU A 181 -21.94 -4.67 -4.33
C LEU A 181 -20.49 -4.17 -4.20
N LEU A 182 -19.97 -4.05 -2.98
CA LEU A 182 -18.58 -3.65 -2.74
C LEU A 182 -17.58 -4.64 -3.37
N VAL A 183 -17.78 -5.94 -3.13
CA VAL A 183 -16.95 -7.00 -3.72
C VAL A 183 -17.07 -7.00 -5.23
N THR A 184 -18.27 -6.82 -5.77
CA THR A 184 -18.51 -6.74 -7.22
C THR A 184 -17.77 -5.56 -7.84
N VAL A 185 -17.81 -4.37 -7.23
CA VAL A 185 -17.11 -3.18 -7.73
C VAL A 185 -15.59 -3.41 -7.76
N ILE A 186 -15.01 -3.92 -6.68
CA ILE A 186 -13.57 -4.23 -6.63
C ILE A 186 -13.22 -5.29 -7.68
N PHE A 187 -14.00 -6.36 -7.76
CA PHE A 187 -13.79 -7.44 -8.72
C PHE A 187 -13.85 -6.94 -10.17
N VAL A 188 -14.86 -6.14 -10.54
CA VAL A 188 -14.99 -5.59 -11.89
C VAL A 188 -13.78 -4.73 -12.25
N ILE A 189 -13.33 -3.86 -11.35
CA ILE A 189 -12.16 -3.01 -11.60
C ILE A 189 -10.90 -3.86 -11.83
N ARG A 190 -10.68 -4.88 -10.98
CA ARG A 190 -9.53 -5.79 -11.14
C ARG A 190 -9.63 -6.64 -12.39
N TYR A 191 -10.83 -7.08 -12.75
CA TYR A 191 -11.04 -7.86 -13.96
C TYR A 191 -10.72 -7.04 -15.21
N MET A 192 -11.11 -5.77 -15.24
CA MET A 192 -10.73 -4.85 -16.33
C MET A 192 -9.23 -4.60 -16.38
N GLU A 193 -8.57 -4.44 -15.23
CA GLU A 193 -7.10 -4.37 -15.17
C GLU A 193 -6.44 -5.63 -15.72
N TYR A 194 -6.96 -6.81 -15.35
CA TYR A 194 -6.46 -8.07 -15.87
C TYR A 194 -6.58 -8.17 -17.39
N ILE A 195 -7.72 -7.76 -17.96
CA ILE A 195 -7.91 -7.77 -19.41
C ILE A 195 -6.92 -6.81 -20.08
N ASP A 196 -6.72 -5.63 -19.50
CA ASP A 196 -5.82 -4.63 -20.09
C ASP A 196 -4.38 -5.15 -20.16
N VAL A 197 -3.85 -5.66 -19.05
CA VAL A 197 -2.42 -5.98 -18.96
C VAL A 197 -2.08 -7.47 -18.96
N ALA A 198 -3.08 -8.34 -19.15
CA ALA A 198 -2.97 -9.80 -19.08
C ALA A 198 -2.27 -10.32 -17.80
N TYR A 199 -2.34 -9.55 -16.70
CA TYR A 199 -1.60 -9.86 -15.48
C TYR A 199 -2.19 -9.15 -14.25
N ILE A 200 -2.34 -9.89 -13.15
CA ILE A 200 -2.53 -9.31 -11.82
C ILE A 200 -1.40 -9.80 -10.90
N ALA A 201 -0.74 -8.89 -10.19
CA ALA A 201 0.23 -9.30 -9.18
C ALA A 201 -0.45 -10.02 -8.01
N ARG A 202 0.16 -11.11 -7.51
CA ARG A 202 -0.31 -11.81 -6.28
C ARG A 202 -0.56 -10.83 -5.12
N GLY A 203 0.34 -9.86 -4.95
CA GLY A 203 0.24 -8.86 -3.90
C GLY A 203 -1.01 -7.99 -4.01
N THR A 204 -1.47 -7.70 -5.23
CA THR A 204 -2.72 -6.98 -5.47
C THR A 204 -3.92 -7.79 -5.01
N VAL A 205 -3.98 -9.09 -5.37
CA VAL A 205 -5.05 -9.99 -4.92
C VAL A 205 -5.10 -10.09 -3.40
N VAL A 206 -3.94 -10.28 -2.76
CA VAL A 206 -3.82 -10.31 -1.29
C VAL A 206 -4.30 -8.99 -0.68
N SER A 207 -3.91 -7.85 -1.26
CA SER A 207 -4.33 -6.53 -0.80
C SER A 207 -5.85 -6.35 -0.87
N ASP A 208 -6.48 -6.75 -1.97
CA ASP A 208 -7.93 -6.64 -2.11
C ASP A 208 -8.68 -7.56 -1.14
N LEU A 209 -8.19 -8.79 -0.95
CA LEU A 209 -8.74 -9.71 0.05
C LEU A 209 -8.61 -9.14 1.46
N LEU A 210 -7.48 -8.52 1.80
CA LEU A 210 -7.29 -7.85 3.09
C LEU A 210 -8.24 -6.66 3.24
N ILE A 211 -8.39 -5.83 2.21
CA ILE A 211 -9.32 -4.68 2.22
C ILE A 211 -10.75 -5.15 2.48
N ILE A 212 -11.25 -6.12 1.71
CA ILE A 212 -12.60 -6.69 1.86
C ILE A 212 -12.78 -7.29 3.26
N SER A 213 -11.79 -8.05 3.73
CA SER A 213 -11.83 -8.71 5.04
C SER A 213 -11.86 -7.70 6.19
N LEU A 214 -11.05 -6.64 6.11
CA LEU A 214 -10.99 -5.58 7.11
C LEU A 214 -12.25 -4.72 7.11
N ILE A 215 -12.83 -4.43 5.94
CA ILE A 215 -14.12 -3.73 5.84
C ILE A 215 -15.21 -4.57 6.52
N THR A 216 -15.28 -5.86 6.18
CA THR A 216 -16.23 -6.80 6.78
C THR A 216 -16.05 -6.89 8.29
N TRP A 217 -14.80 -6.98 8.77
CA TRP A 217 -14.47 -7.03 10.19
C TRP A 217 -14.94 -5.78 10.97
N GLN A 218 -14.82 -4.60 10.36
CA GLN A 218 -15.23 -3.35 10.98
C GLN A 218 -16.75 -3.16 10.97
N GLU A 219 -17.43 -3.48 9.87
CA GLU A 219 -18.85 -3.22 9.70
C GLU A 219 -19.77 -4.34 10.22
N ARG A 220 -19.29 -5.59 10.31
CA ARG A 220 -20.06 -6.76 10.76
C ARG A 220 -19.36 -7.45 11.93
N LYS A 221 -19.65 -6.99 13.15
CA LYS A 221 -19.02 -7.52 14.37
C LYS A 221 -19.35 -8.98 14.61
N GLU A 222 -20.56 -9.39 14.24
CA GLU A 222 -21.08 -10.75 14.34
C GLU A 222 -20.39 -11.71 13.37
N TRP A 223 -19.71 -11.20 12.32
CA TRP A 223 -18.95 -12.03 11.37
C TRP A 223 -17.52 -12.29 11.82
N ARG A 224 -17.01 -11.63 12.87
CA ARG A 224 -15.61 -11.70 13.28
C ARG A 224 -15.11 -13.12 13.61
N PRO A 225 -15.84 -13.95 14.38
CA PRO A 225 -15.40 -15.32 14.64
C PRO A 225 -15.29 -16.14 13.35
N PHE A 226 -16.26 -15.97 12.44
CA PHE A 226 -16.26 -16.64 11.14
C PHE A 226 -15.12 -16.17 10.24
N LEU A 227 -14.78 -14.87 10.26
CA LEU A 227 -13.61 -14.35 9.55
C LEU A 227 -12.31 -14.94 10.10
N MET A 228 -12.17 -15.08 11.43
CA MET A 228 -10.96 -15.69 12.03
C MET A 228 -10.83 -17.17 11.68
N ILE A 229 -11.90 -17.94 11.88
CA ILE A 229 -11.92 -19.38 11.59
C ILE A 229 -11.75 -19.60 10.08
N GLY A 230 -12.48 -18.84 9.28
CA GLY A 230 -12.40 -18.88 7.82
C GLY A 230 -10.99 -18.54 7.34
N ALA A 231 -10.34 -17.49 7.88
CA ALA A 231 -8.96 -17.18 7.57
C ALA A 231 -8.02 -18.33 7.94
N LEU A 232 -8.12 -18.89 9.15
CA LEU A 232 -7.26 -19.99 9.61
C LEU A 232 -7.38 -21.23 8.72
N ILE A 233 -8.61 -21.62 8.36
CA ILE A 233 -8.88 -22.81 7.54
C ILE A 233 -8.52 -22.58 6.07
N SER A 234 -8.84 -21.40 5.52
CA SER A 234 -8.62 -21.11 4.09
C SER A 234 -7.18 -20.69 3.77
N LEU A 235 -6.41 -20.23 4.75
CA LEU A 235 -5.06 -19.69 4.51
C LEU A 235 -4.14 -20.68 3.77
N PRO A 236 -4.01 -21.98 4.15
CA PRO A 236 -3.17 -22.91 3.41
C PRO A 236 -3.62 -23.07 1.95
N MET A 237 -4.93 -23.11 1.72
CA MET A 237 -5.50 -23.24 0.38
C MET A 237 -5.27 -21.98 -0.46
N ILE A 238 -5.49 -20.79 0.11
CA ILE A 238 -5.23 -19.52 -0.56
C ILE A 238 -3.75 -19.39 -0.93
N LEU A 239 -2.84 -19.70 0.00
CA LEU A 239 -1.40 -19.63 -0.27
C LEU A 239 -0.99 -20.63 -1.34
N TYR A 240 -1.52 -21.85 -1.30
CA TYR A 240 -1.31 -22.84 -2.36
C TYR A 240 -1.78 -22.34 -3.73
N LEU A 241 -3.00 -21.79 -3.82
CA LEU A 241 -3.53 -21.23 -5.07
C LEU A 241 -2.71 -20.04 -5.56
N LEU A 242 -2.19 -19.20 -4.67
CA LEU A 242 -1.25 -18.13 -5.02
C LEU A 242 0.06 -18.71 -5.55
N GLY A 243 0.59 -19.79 -4.96
CA GLY A 243 1.77 -20.49 -5.45
C GLY A 243 1.57 -21.07 -6.85
N GLN A 244 0.43 -21.73 -7.07
CA GLN A 244 0.00 -22.23 -8.37
C GLN A 244 -0.07 -21.11 -9.42
N TYR A 245 -0.75 -20.02 -9.09
CA TYR A 245 -0.84 -18.85 -9.94
C TYR A 245 0.54 -18.24 -10.23
N SER A 246 1.46 -18.27 -9.26
CA SER A 246 2.84 -17.78 -9.43
C SER A 246 3.60 -18.52 -10.51
N VAL A 247 3.37 -19.83 -10.64
CA VAL A 247 4.01 -20.68 -11.66
C VAL A 247 3.28 -20.58 -13.00
N ALA A 248 1.94 -20.60 -12.98
CA ALA A 248 1.13 -20.51 -14.19
C ALA A 248 1.40 -19.23 -14.99
N ARG A 249 1.54 -18.08 -14.32
CA ARG A 249 1.85 -16.80 -14.96
C ARG A 249 3.25 -16.70 -15.58
N MET A 250 4.13 -17.68 -15.28
CA MET A 250 5.46 -17.81 -15.89
C MET A 250 5.45 -18.85 -17.03
N GLY A 251 4.28 -19.34 -17.44
CA GLY A 251 4.14 -20.42 -18.43
C GLY A 251 4.55 -21.80 -17.91
N GLY A 252 4.76 -21.94 -16.59
CA GLY A 252 5.17 -23.19 -15.98
C GLY A 252 4.00 -24.07 -15.53
N TYR A 253 4.30 -25.35 -15.30
CA TYR A 253 3.41 -26.27 -14.61
C TYR A 253 3.89 -26.46 -13.18
N TYR A 254 3.00 -26.28 -12.20
CA TYR A 254 3.36 -26.47 -10.81
C TYR A 254 3.58 -27.94 -10.48
N GLN A 255 4.77 -28.29 -9.99
CA GLN A 255 5.18 -29.66 -9.66
C GLN A 255 5.24 -29.96 -8.15
N GLY A 256 4.61 -29.14 -7.31
CA GLY A 256 4.69 -29.33 -5.86
C GLY A 256 3.90 -30.56 -5.36
N SER A 257 4.36 -31.12 -4.24
CA SER A 257 3.90 -32.35 -3.60
C SER A 257 2.58 -32.26 -2.85
N GLY A 258 1.97 -31.07 -2.73
CA GLY A 258 0.66 -30.88 -2.11
C GLY A 258 0.37 -29.45 -1.65
N VAL A 259 -0.80 -29.26 -1.03
CA VAL A 259 -1.30 -27.95 -0.55
C VAL A 259 -0.38 -27.35 0.51
N PHE A 260 0.04 -28.14 1.49
CA PHE A 260 0.88 -27.65 2.60
C PHE A 260 2.27 -27.20 2.12
N ASP A 261 2.91 -27.97 1.25
CA ASP A 261 4.23 -27.60 0.71
C ASP A 261 4.16 -26.32 -0.12
N GLY A 262 3.11 -26.17 -0.93
CA GLY A 262 2.89 -24.93 -1.68
C GLY A 262 2.63 -23.72 -0.79
N ALA A 263 1.84 -23.88 0.27
CA ALA A 263 1.61 -22.83 1.25
C ALA A 263 2.90 -22.42 1.98
N LEU A 264 3.70 -23.41 2.42
CA LEU A 264 4.99 -23.16 3.08
C LEU A 264 5.99 -22.49 2.15
N ASN A 265 6.04 -22.87 0.88
CA ASN A 265 6.92 -22.24 -0.10
C ASN A 265 6.55 -20.76 -0.29
N VAL A 266 5.27 -20.44 -0.40
CA VAL A 266 4.82 -19.04 -0.48
C VAL A 266 5.15 -18.26 0.80
N LEU A 267 4.96 -18.85 1.98
CA LEU A 267 5.35 -18.20 3.23
C LEU A 267 6.85 -17.95 3.31
N ARG A 268 7.67 -18.91 2.85
CA ARG A 268 9.13 -18.73 2.77
C ARG A 268 9.49 -17.62 1.80
N GLU A 269 8.89 -17.56 0.60
CA GLU A 269 9.09 -16.46 -0.36
C GLU A 269 8.78 -15.10 0.28
N GLU A 270 7.67 -14.97 0.99
CA GLU A 270 7.24 -13.67 1.55
C GLU A 270 7.97 -13.26 2.84
N THR A 271 8.79 -14.14 3.44
CA THR A 271 9.53 -13.86 4.68
C THR A 271 11.06 -13.91 4.51
N SER A 272 11.55 -14.36 3.35
CA SER A 272 12.98 -14.56 3.08
C SER A 272 13.70 -13.41 2.40
N PHE A 273 13.02 -12.27 2.17
CA PHE A 273 13.61 -11.09 1.54
C PHE A 273 14.94 -10.66 2.17
N LEU A 274 15.03 -10.73 3.51
CA LEU A 274 16.24 -10.40 4.23
C LEU A 274 17.39 -11.39 3.94
N SER A 275 17.11 -12.70 3.92
CA SER A 275 18.10 -13.75 3.65
C SER A 275 18.54 -13.76 2.17
N GLN A 276 17.59 -13.61 1.24
CA GLN A 276 17.86 -13.78 -0.20
C GLN A 276 18.55 -12.57 -0.85
N GLY A 277 18.36 -11.36 -0.32
CA GLY A 277 18.95 -10.16 -0.89
C GLY A 277 19.28 -9.07 0.13
N GLY A 278 18.55 -9.00 1.25
CA GLY A 278 18.77 -7.96 2.24
C GLY A 278 20.16 -8.02 2.91
N THR A 279 20.66 -9.20 3.25
CA THR A 279 22.00 -9.39 3.80
C THR A 279 23.09 -8.95 2.82
N LEU A 280 22.97 -9.33 1.54
CA LEU A 280 23.89 -8.90 0.48
C LEU A 280 23.95 -7.38 0.35
N VAL A 281 22.79 -6.71 0.39
CA VAL A 281 22.74 -5.24 0.36
C VAL A 281 23.44 -4.63 1.57
N ILE A 282 23.19 -5.15 2.77
CA ILE A 282 23.78 -4.64 4.02
C ILE A 282 25.30 -4.85 4.03
N GLU A 283 25.76 -6.04 3.63
CA GLU A 283 27.18 -6.43 3.61
C GLU A 283 27.97 -5.72 2.52
N SER A 284 27.31 -5.31 1.43
CA SER A 284 27.97 -4.52 0.36
C SER A 284 28.54 -3.19 0.86
N GLY A 285 28.00 -2.65 1.95
CA GLY A 285 28.35 -1.33 2.47
C GLY A 285 28.03 -0.18 1.50
N GLN A 286 27.29 -0.45 0.42
CA GLN A 286 26.86 0.58 -0.51
C GLN A 286 25.67 1.35 0.06
N HIS A 287 25.64 2.64 -0.26
CA HIS A 287 24.62 3.56 0.22
C HIS A 287 24.07 4.40 -0.91
N VAL A 288 22.81 4.79 -0.75
CA VAL A 288 22.17 5.72 -1.68
C VAL A 288 22.93 7.05 -1.72
N ASN A 289 22.98 7.67 -2.89
CA ASN A 289 23.39 9.07 -2.99
C ASN A 289 22.32 9.97 -2.35
N MET A 290 22.57 10.44 -1.13
CA MET A 290 21.60 11.23 -0.35
C MET A 290 21.06 12.47 -1.08
N PRO A 291 21.88 13.31 -1.76
CA PRO A 291 21.36 14.41 -2.57
C PRO A 291 20.37 13.97 -3.65
N SER A 292 20.67 12.88 -4.36
CA SER A 292 19.79 12.33 -5.41
C SER A 292 18.51 11.74 -4.80
N TYR A 293 18.60 11.14 -3.61
CA TYR A 293 17.45 10.63 -2.86
C TYR A 293 16.52 11.76 -2.36
N LEU A 294 17.09 12.83 -1.81
CA LEU A 294 16.31 14.01 -1.40
C LEU A 294 15.67 14.71 -2.60
N THR A 295 16.39 14.79 -3.72
CA THR A 295 15.85 15.31 -4.99
C THR A 295 14.70 14.44 -5.50
N TRP A 296 14.84 13.11 -5.41
CA TRP A 296 13.75 12.19 -5.72
C TRP A 296 12.52 12.47 -4.87
N ILE A 297 12.65 12.57 -3.53
CA ILE A 297 11.55 12.88 -2.62
C ILE A 297 10.89 14.23 -2.97
N ALA A 298 11.68 15.28 -3.15
CA ALA A 298 11.17 16.63 -3.40
C ALA A 298 10.43 16.74 -4.74
N THR A 299 10.86 15.96 -5.73
CA THR A 299 10.25 15.95 -7.06
C THR A 299 9.10 14.96 -7.17
N LEU A 300 8.86 14.10 -6.17
CA LEU A 300 7.78 13.11 -6.22
C LEU A 300 6.45 13.69 -6.71
N PRO A 301 5.94 14.83 -6.19
CA PRO A 301 4.65 15.41 -6.62
C PRO A 301 4.55 15.81 -8.10
N ILE A 302 5.69 15.85 -8.81
CA ILE A 302 5.76 16.25 -10.22
C ILE A 302 5.59 14.98 -11.07
N PRO A 303 4.65 14.96 -12.03
CA PRO A 303 4.46 13.83 -12.94
C PRO A 303 5.75 13.41 -13.65
N ASP A 304 5.99 12.11 -13.78
CA ASP A 304 7.24 11.54 -14.31
C ASP A 304 7.62 12.08 -15.69
N PHE A 305 6.64 12.31 -16.56
CA PHE A 305 6.86 12.86 -17.90
C PHE A 305 7.38 14.31 -17.89
N LEU A 306 7.27 15.03 -16.76
CA LEU A 306 7.83 16.37 -16.57
C LEU A 306 9.19 16.34 -15.84
N ARG A 307 9.64 15.18 -15.33
CA ARG A 307 10.87 15.03 -14.54
C ARG A 307 12.08 14.57 -15.35
N GLN A 308 11.94 14.44 -16.67
CA GLN A 308 12.99 13.90 -17.54
C GLN A 308 14.32 14.65 -17.37
N GLY A 309 15.41 13.89 -17.19
CA GLY A 309 16.77 14.42 -17.06
C GLY A 309 17.20 14.82 -15.65
N LEU A 310 16.34 14.69 -14.62
CA LEU A 310 16.75 14.93 -13.24
C LEU A 310 17.51 13.71 -12.67
N PRO A 311 18.68 13.92 -12.03
CA PRO A 311 19.40 12.84 -11.36
C PRO A 311 18.68 12.48 -10.06
N VAL A 312 17.77 11.53 -10.14
CA VAL A 312 17.00 11.02 -9.00
C VAL A 312 17.50 9.64 -8.61
N ALA A 313 17.54 9.35 -7.31
CA ALA A 313 17.85 8.00 -6.85
C ALA A 313 16.70 7.05 -7.20
N LEU A 314 17.03 5.92 -7.83
CA LEU A 314 16.08 4.87 -8.17
C LEU A 314 16.34 3.68 -7.25
N VAL A 315 16.10 3.88 -5.96
CA VAL A 315 16.51 2.99 -4.86
C VAL A 315 16.22 1.51 -5.15
N ASN A 316 15.02 1.18 -5.62
CA ASN A 316 14.66 -0.22 -5.93
C ASN A 316 15.48 -0.80 -7.09
N TYR A 317 15.82 -0.01 -8.11
CA TYR A 317 16.66 -0.46 -9.22
C TYR A 317 18.14 -0.54 -8.82
N GLU A 318 18.62 0.40 -8.02
CA GLU A 318 19.98 0.37 -7.47
C GLU A 318 20.19 -0.87 -6.60
N ILE A 319 19.28 -1.13 -5.65
CA ILE A 319 19.28 -2.34 -4.82
C ILE A 319 19.21 -3.60 -5.69
N SER A 320 18.33 -3.63 -6.70
CA SER A 320 18.20 -4.80 -7.58
C SER A 320 19.48 -5.04 -8.38
N THR A 321 20.15 -3.99 -8.83
CA THR A 321 21.43 -4.07 -9.54
C THR A 321 22.51 -4.65 -8.64
N LEU A 322 22.51 -4.30 -7.35
CA LEU A 322 23.43 -4.87 -6.37
C LEU A 322 23.20 -6.34 -6.10
N VAL A 323 21.94 -6.76 -5.98
CA VAL A 323 21.59 -8.15 -5.70
C VAL A 323 21.78 -9.05 -6.92
N ILE A 324 21.41 -8.58 -8.11
CA ILE A 324 21.36 -9.40 -9.34
C ILE A 324 22.65 -9.28 -10.15
N GLY A 325 23.37 -8.15 -10.02
CA GLY A 325 24.55 -7.86 -10.84
C GLY A 325 24.23 -7.49 -12.29
N ARG A 326 23.00 -7.04 -12.58
CA ARG A 326 22.52 -6.65 -13.92
C ARG A 326 21.90 -5.26 -13.88
N GLN A 327 22.01 -4.52 -14.97
CA GLN A 327 21.43 -3.17 -15.09
C GLN A 327 19.95 -3.24 -15.49
N PRO A 328 19.15 -2.20 -15.18
CA PRO A 328 17.79 -2.08 -15.69
C PRO A 328 17.77 -2.13 -17.23
N GLY A 329 16.95 -3.01 -17.79
CA GLY A 329 16.85 -3.27 -19.23
C GLY A 329 17.71 -4.44 -19.73
N ASP A 330 18.67 -4.93 -18.93
CA ASP A 330 19.40 -6.15 -19.29
C ASP A 330 18.48 -7.39 -19.22
N PRO A 331 18.64 -8.38 -20.13
CA PRO A 331 17.89 -9.62 -20.06
C PRO A 331 17.98 -10.28 -18.68
N GLY A 332 16.84 -10.63 -18.09
CA GLY A 332 16.75 -11.25 -16.76
C GLY A 332 16.98 -10.31 -15.58
N PHE A 333 17.04 -9.00 -15.79
CA PHE A 333 16.85 -8.03 -14.71
C PHE A 333 15.43 -8.16 -14.14
N TYR A 334 15.29 -8.07 -12.82
CA TYR A 334 14.00 -7.93 -12.16
C TYR A 334 14.14 -7.03 -10.93
N VAL A 335 13.02 -6.47 -10.45
CA VAL A 335 13.05 -5.70 -9.21
C VAL A 335 13.11 -6.65 -8.02
N SER A 336 14.27 -6.74 -7.39
CA SER A 336 14.48 -7.53 -6.18
C SER A 336 13.81 -6.86 -4.98
N LEU A 337 13.17 -7.66 -4.16
CA LEU A 337 12.53 -7.23 -2.93
C LEU A 337 13.45 -7.61 -1.77
N THR A 338 13.96 -6.62 -1.04
CA THR A 338 14.92 -6.85 0.06
C THR A 338 14.30 -6.61 1.44
N GLY A 339 13.06 -6.13 1.48
CA GLY A 339 12.36 -5.72 2.69
C GLY A 339 12.83 -4.36 3.21
N LEU A 340 11.99 -3.76 4.06
CA LEU A 340 12.20 -2.40 4.57
C LEU A 340 13.43 -2.26 5.47
N LEU A 341 13.82 -3.31 6.21
CA LEU A 341 15.00 -3.26 7.06
C LEU A 341 16.28 -3.08 6.23
N ALA A 342 16.46 -3.90 5.19
CA ALA A 342 17.63 -3.78 4.31
C ALA A 342 17.65 -2.45 3.55
N GLU A 343 16.50 -1.98 3.08
CA GLU A 343 16.41 -0.65 2.46
C GLU A 343 16.82 0.45 3.46
N SER A 344 16.45 0.33 4.74
CA SER A 344 16.84 1.30 5.77
C SER A 344 18.37 1.39 5.95
N TYR A 345 19.06 0.24 5.87
CA TYR A 345 20.52 0.18 5.88
C TYR A 345 21.13 0.76 4.60
N TYR A 346 20.54 0.46 3.44
CA TYR A 346 20.99 1.04 2.17
C TYR A 346 20.85 2.57 2.16
N LEU A 347 19.75 3.09 2.69
CA LEU A 347 19.49 4.52 2.73
C LEU A 347 20.38 5.25 3.74
N PHE A 348 20.43 4.80 5.00
CA PHE A 348 21.03 5.58 6.10
C PHE A 348 22.27 4.93 6.74
N GLY A 349 22.68 3.76 6.26
CA GLY A 349 23.79 3.01 6.81
C GLY A 349 23.52 2.39 8.19
N PRO A 350 24.50 1.63 8.72
CA PRO A 350 24.32 0.82 9.92
C PRO A 350 24.11 1.64 11.21
N ILE A 351 24.52 2.90 11.22
CA ILE A 351 24.40 3.77 12.41
C ILE A 351 23.04 4.47 12.44
N PHE A 352 22.51 4.88 11.29
CA PHE A 352 21.32 5.73 11.19
C PHE A 352 20.11 5.04 10.54
N PHE A 353 20.15 3.73 10.25
CA PHE A 353 19.02 2.99 9.66
C PHE A 353 17.68 3.24 10.39
N TRP A 354 17.71 3.43 11.72
CA TRP A 354 16.52 3.67 12.55
C TRP A 354 15.83 5.01 12.26
N VAL A 355 16.53 5.99 11.67
CA VAL A 355 15.93 7.26 11.22
C VAL A 355 14.86 7.00 10.15
N HIS A 356 15.05 5.98 9.31
CA HIS A 356 14.04 5.58 8.36
C HIS A 356 12.77 5.07 9.05
N GLY A 357 12.93 4.29 10.13
CA GLY A 357 11.82 3.85 10.98
C GLY A 357 11.02 5.03 11.54
N LEU A 358 11.70 6.05 12.09
CA LEU A 358 11.06 7.29 12.54
C LEU A 358 10.24 7.94 11.43
N PHE A 359 10.83 8.07 10.23
CA PHE A 359 10.16 8.67 9.08
C PHE A 359 8.88 7.90 8.68
N CYS A 360 8.97 6.58 8.54
CA CYS A 360 7.83 5.72 8.21
C CYS A 360 6.71 5.82 9.26
N GLY A 361 7.07 5.80 10.54
CA GLY A 361 6.13 5.99 11.65
C GLY A 361 5.45 7.36 11.63
N PHE A 362 6.24 8.42 11.39
CA PHE A 362 5.75 9.79 11.30
C PHE A 362 4.77 9.97 10.14
N LEU A 363 5.07 9.39 8.98
CA LEU A 363 4.19 9.38 7.81
C LEU A 363 2.89 8.61 8.09
N ALA A 364 2.98 7.43 8.70
CA ALA A 364 1.82 6.64 9.09
C ALA A 364 0.89 7.43 10.06
N ALA A 365 1.46 8.18 11.00
CA ALA A 365 0.69 9.02 11.91
C ALA A 365 0.01 10.21 11.20
N MET A 366 0.64 10.79 10.17
CA MET A 366 0.00 11.81 9.32
C MET A 366 -1.31 11.30 8.74
N PHE A 367 -1.29 10.13 8.10
CA PHE A 367 -2.49 9.53 7.51
C PHE A 367 -3.51 9.12 8.56
N ALA A 368 -3.07 8.59 9.70
CA ALA A 368 -3.96 8.26 10.80
C ALA A 368 -4.73 9.51 11.30
N ARG A 369 -4.06 10.65 11.43
CA ARG A 369 -4.70 11.93 11.80
C ARG A 369 -5.65 12.47 10.73
N ILE A 370 -5.34 12.29 9.46
CA ILE A 370 -6.24 12.66 8.35
C ILE A 370 -7.53 11.84 8.39
N CYS A 371 -7.43 10.53 8.64
CA CYS A 371 -8.58 9.62 8.51
C CYS A 371 -9.44 9.53 9.78
N GLU A 372 -8.86 9.65 10.97
CA GLU A 372 -9.55 9.28 12.22
C GLU A 372 -10.80 10.10 12.56
N ARG A 373 -10.87 11.36 12.09
CA ARG A 373 -11.96 12.29 12.45
C ARG A 373 -13.08 12.35 11.41
N VAL A 374 -12.93 11.69 10.26
CA VAL A 374 -13.90 11.71 9.18
C VAL A 374 -14.43 10.28 8.97
N PRO A 375 -15.68 9.97 9.37
CA PRO A 375 -16.24 8.63 9.23
C PRO A 375 -16.16 8.08 7.79
N TYR A 376 -16.33 8.96 6.80
CA TYR A 376 -16.27 8.64 5.37
C TYR A 376 -14.89 8.14 4.90
N TYR A 377 -13.82 8.39 5.66
CA TYR A 377 -12.45 7.96 5.32
C TYR A 377 -12.07 6.59 5.90
N ARG A 378 -13.00 5.87 6.52
CA ARG A 378 -12.74 4.56 7.11
C ARG A 378 -12.24 3.50 6.12
N ILE A 379 -12.76 3.48 4.89
CA ILE A 379 -12.25 2.53 3.89
C ILE A 379 -10.90 3.00 3.33
N LEU A 380 -10.68 4.32 3.26
CA LEU A 380 -9.39 4.90 2.90
C LEU A 380 -8.31 4.56 3.94
N SER A 381 -8.62 4.59 5.24
CA SER A 381 -7.66 4.18 6.29
C SER A 381 -7.33 2.70 6.21
N ILE A 382 -8.29 1.83 5.85
CA ILE A 382 -8.03 0.41 5.57
C ILE A 382 -7.07 0.27 4.38
N TYR A 383 -7.32 0.98 3.28
CA TYR A 383 -6.42 0.97 2.12
C TYR A 383 -4.99 1.43 2.49
N VAL A 384 -4.87 2.54 3.22
CA VAL A 384 -3.57 3.04 3.68
C VAL A 384 -2.88 2.04 4.62
N ALA A 385 -3.62 1.42 5.53
CA ALA A 385 -3.07 0.38 6.40
C ALA A 385 -2.55 -0.82 5.61
N VAL A 386 -3.24 -1.21 4.52
CA VAL A 386 -2.79 -2.29 3.62
C VAL A 386 -1.56 -1.88 2.81
N ILE A 387 -1.46 -0.62 2.36
CA ILE A 387 -0.22 -0.10 1.75
C ILE A 387 0.95 -0.23 2.73
N PHE A 388 0.78 0.20 3.98
CA PHE A 388 1.82 0.10 4.99
C PHE A 388 2.14 -1.37 5.32
N LEU A 389 1.11 -2.21 5.48
CA LEU A 389 1.26 -3.64 5.78
C LEU A 389 1.99 -4.40 4.69
N HIS A 390 1.58 -4.21 3.45
CA HIS A 390 2.08 -5.01 2.33
C HIS A 390 3.14 -4.27 1.52
N ASN A 391 2.77 -3.18 0.85
CA ASN A 391 3.63 -2.56 -0.16
C ASN A 391 4.90 -1.97 0.46
N LEU A 392 4.79 -1.20 1.55
CA LEU A 392 5.95 -0.54 2.17
C LEU A 392 6.94 -1.58 2.69
N ASN A 393 6.44 -2.57 3.41
CA ASN A 393 7.31 -3.52 4.09
C ASN A 393 7.94 -4.53 3.14
N ARG A 394 7.27 -4.82 2.01
CA ARG A 394 7.76 -5.72 0.96
C ARG A 394 8.68 -5.01 -0.04
N GLY A 395 8.25 -3.88 -0.59
CA GLY A 395 8.93 -3.17 -1.68
C GLY A 395 9.62 -1.87 -1.25
N GLY A 396 9.64 -1.59 0.04
CA GLY A 396 10.32 -0.42 0.61
C GLY A 396 9.62 0.91 0.35
N ILE A 397 10.20 2.00 0.83
CA ILE A 397 9.66 3.36 0.73
C ILE A 397 9.56 3.82 -0.72
N ALA A 398 10.45 3.32 -1.58
CA ALA A 398 10.45 3.58 -3.02
C ALA A 398 9.18 3.06 -3.72
N SER A 399 8.58 1.98 -3.21
CA SER A 399 7.33 1.43 -3.77
C SER A 399 6.07 2.19 -3.33
N VAL A 400 6.12 2.90 -2.20
CA VAL A 400 4.94 3.48 -1.55
C VAL A 400 4.88 4.99 -1.68
N MET A 401 6.02 5.68 -1.57
CA MET A 401 6.06 7.14 -1.59
C MET A 401 5.47 7.75 -2.86
N PRO A 402 5.72 7.24 -4.09
CA PRO A 402 5.05 7.75 -5.28
C PRO A 402 3.52 7.68 -5.16
N GLY A 403 2.97 6.56 -4.68
CA GLY A 403 1.53 6.42 -4.47
C GLY A 403 0.98 7.38 -3.41
N LEU A 404 1.68 7.56 -2.29
CA LEU A 404 1.25 8.44 -1.19
C LEU A 404 1.44 9.93 -1.48
N THR A 405 2.34 10.31 -2.38
CA THR A 405 2.58 11.71 -2.74
C THR A 405 1.81 12.10 -3.99
N ASN A 406 2.03 11.39 -5.11
CA ASN A 406 1.32 11.65 -6.36
C ASN A 406 -0.13 11.20 -6.30
N GLY A 407 -0.39 9.96 -5.87
CA GLY A 407 -1.75 9.42 -5.83
C GLY A 407 -2.68 10.21 -4.91
N PHE A 408 -2.14 10.78 -3.83
CA PHE A 408 -2.92 11.62 -2.93
C PHE A 408 -2.89 13.10 -3.26
N LEU A 409 -2.21 13.55 -4.33
CA LEU A 409 -2.09 14.98 -4.65
C LEU A 409 -3.46 15.65 -4.81
N ALA A 410 -4.33 15.09 -5.66
CA ALA A 410 -5.69 15.60 -5.85
C ALA A 410 -6.51 15.53 -4.55
N PHE A 411 -6.30 14.49 -3.74
CA PHE A 411 -6.93 14.36 -2.44
C PHE A 411 -6.47 15.44 -1.45
N TYR A 412 -5.17 15.76 -1.40
CA TYR A 412 -4.65 16.84 -0.56
C TYR A 412 -5.18 18.21 -0.99
N LEU A 413 -5.23 18.49 -2.29
CA LEU A 413 -5.85 19.71 -2.81
C LEU A 413 -7.34 19.78 -2.41
N PHE A 414 -8.05 18.66 -2.51
CA PHE A 414 -9.43 18.55 -2.04
C PHE A 414 -9.56 18.80 -0.53
N LEU A 415 -8.69 18.26 0.31
CA LEU A 415 -8.75 18.45 1.76
C LEU A 415 -8.52 19.92 2.19
N PHE A 416 -7.55 20.59 1.56
CA PHE A 416 -7.06 21.87 2.07
C PHE A 416 -7.63 23.08 1.32
N ILE A 417 -7.87 22.98 0.00
CA ILE A 417 -8.24 24.11 -0.85
C ILE A 417 -9.76 24.21 -1.03
N ILE A 418 -10.43 23.14 -1.46
CA ILE A 418 -11.83 23.19 -1.86
C ILE A 418 -12.78 23.63 -0.72
N PRO A 419 -12.69 23.08 0.50
CA PRO A 419 -13.52 23.51 1.62
C PRO A 419 -13.24 24.95 2.05
N SER A 420 -12.03 25.48 1.82
CA SER A 420 -11.69 26.85 2.21
C SER A 420 -12.38 27.91 1.34
N ILE A 421 -12.64 27.58 0.08
CA ILE A 421 -13.37 28.44 -0.87
C ILE A 421 -14.87 28.44 -0.54
N TRP A 422 -15.43 27.24 -0.28
CA TRP A 422 -16.85 27.07 0.07
C TRP A 422 -17.20 27.60 1.47
N TRP A 423 -16.26 27.59 2.42
CA TRP A 423 -16.48 28.16 3.76
C TRP A 423 -16.60 29.69 3.76
N ARG A 424 -15.98 30.37 2.78
CA ARG A 424 -16.11 31.84 2.63
C ARG A 424 -17.49 32.26 2.13
N GLN A 425 -18.21 31.35 1.48
CA GLN A 425 -19.63 31.55 1.21
C GLN A 425 -20.37 31.31 2.53
N LYS A 426 -20.48 32.37 3.35
CA LYS A 426 -21.44 32.38 4.47
C LYS A 426 -22.77 31.86 3.89
N PRO A 427 -23.47 30.93 4.56
CA PRO A 427 -24.86 30.71 4.22
C PRO A 427 -25.49 32.09 4.21
N ALA A 428 -26.03 32.51 3.06
CA ALA A 428 -26.82 33.72 2.97
C ALA A 428 -27.75 33.62 4.16
N SER A 429 -27.62 34.56 5.10
CA SER A 429 -28.43 34.62 6.29
C SER A 429 -29.83 34.32 5.80
N THR A 430 -30.41 33.20 6.25
CA THR A 430 -31.85 33.01 6.20
C THR A 430 -32.36 34.24 6.90
N SER A 431 -32.69 35.24 6.07
CA SER A 431 -33.21 36.51 6.50
C SER A 431 -34.41 36.13 7.32
N ASP A 432 -34.30 36.42 8.60
CA ASP A 432 -35.39 36.80 9.47
C ASP A 432 -36.67 37.08 8.67
N THR A 433 -37.47 36.06 8.38
CA THR A 433 -38.89 36.26 8.17
C THR A 433 -39.46 36.42 9.57
N TRP A 434 -39.28 37.65 10.04
CA TRP A 434 -40.09 38.41 10.96
C TRP A 434 -41.23 37.65 11.65
N VAL A 435 -41.07 37.63 12.97
CA VAL A 435 -42.13 37.59 13.97
C VAL A 435 -43.24 38.61 13.67
N SER A 436 -44.47 38.18 13.96
CA SER A 436 -45.68 38.91 14.38
C SER A 436 -46.80 39.18 13.37
N LYS A 437 -47.94 38.53 13.67
CA LYS A 437 -49.37 38.95 13.66
C LYS A 437 -50.20 37.71 13.32
N GLN A 438 -51.09 37.16 14.15
CA GLN A 438 -51.81 37.60 15.35
C GLN A 438 -51.94 36.45 16.35
#